data_AF-A0A7C7MCD5-F1
#
_entry.id   AF-A0A7C7MCD5-F1
#
_cell.length_a   1.000
_cell.length_b   1.000
_cell.length_c   1.000
_cell.angle_alpha   90.00
_cell.angle_beta   90.00
_cell.angle_gamma   90.00
#
_symmetry.space_group_name_H-M   'P 1'
#
loop_
_entity.id
_entity.type
_entity.pdbx_description
1 polymer ?
#
loop_
_entity_poly.entity_id
_entity_poly.type
_entity_poly.pdbx_seq_one_letter_code
_entity_poly.pdbx_strand_id
1 'polypeptide(L)'
;MQAVSFNVTIPGILLGKGLGKLTESAVFGGLSGLRYGEIAEPPLPAADWVRLEILKAGICGSDVGTLTFKTSPAMEPFSSFPAVLGHEILARVV
;
A
#
# COMPACT_ATOMS: atom_id res chain seq x y z
N MET A 1 -14.57 -1.99 -4.79
CA MET A 1 -14.08 -0.62 -4.46
C MET A 1 -12.76 -0.35 -5.17
N GLN A 2 -12.48 0.90 -5.55
CA GLN A 2 -11.17 1.29 -6.09
C GLN A 2 -10.14 1.35 -4.96
N ALA A 3 -8.94 0.82 -5.19
CA ALA A 3 -7.88 0.79 -4.18
C ALA A 3 -6.48 0.91 -4.80
N VAL A 4 -5.56 1.46 -4.01
CA VAL A 4 -4.12 1.38 -4.26
C VAL A 4 -3.59 0.24 -3.39
N SER A 5 -3.14 -0.84 -4.02
CA SER A 5 -2.57 -1.99 -3.35
C SER A 5 -1.08 -2.11 -3.60
N PHE A 6 -0.38 -2.68 -2.64
CA PHE A 6 1.03 -3.00 -2.75
C PHE A 6 1.26 -4.45 -2.39
N ASN A 7 1.86 -5.20 -3.30
CA ASN A 7 2.24 -6.59 -3.06
C ASN A 7 3.75 -6.71 -2.93
N VAL A 8 4.20 -7.25 -1.81
CA VAL A 8 5.61 -7.50 -1.54
C VAL A 8 5.93 -8.94 -1.88
N THR A 9 6.78 -9.14 -2.88
CA THR A 9 7.31 -10.44 -3.27
C THR A 9 8.83 -10.40 -3.26
N ILE A 10 9.49 -11.55 -3.09
CA ILE A 10 10.96 -11.63 -3.15
C ILE A 10 11.50 -11.04 -4.46
N PRO A 11 10.97 -11.37 -5.66
CA PRO A 11 11.40 -10.73 -6.90
C PRO A 11 11.19 -9.21 -6.91
N GLY A 12 10.05 -8.74 -6.41
CA GLY A 12 9.76 -7.30 -6.31
C GLY A 12 10.74 -6.55 -5.41
N ILE A 13 11.11 -7.14 -4.27
CA ILE A 13 12.13 -6.58 -3.37
C ILE A 13 13.49 -6.49 -4.08
N LEU A 14 13.91 -7.56 -4.77
CA LEU A 14 15.19 -7.58 -5.47
C LEU A 14 15.23 -6.54 -6.59
N LEU A 15 14.15 -6.43 -7.38
CA LEU A 15 13.99 -5.40 -8.41
C LEU A 15 14.03 -4.00 -7.82
N GLY A 16 13.26 -3.74 -6.76
CA GLY A 16 13.19 -2.43 -6.12
C GLY A 16 14.51 -2.01 -5.48
N LYS A 17 15.18 -2.90 -4.73
CA LYS A 17 16.48 -2.60 -4.11
C LYS A 17 17.62 -2.48 -5.14
N GLY A 18 17.56 -3.25 -6.23
CA GLY A 18 18.56 -3.24 -7.29
C GLY A 18 18.43 -2.06 -8.25
N LEU A 19 17.23 -1.86 -8.81
CA LEU A 19 16.95 -0.88 -9.87
C LEU A 19 16.34 0.42 -9.35
N GLY A 20 15.87 0.48 -8.11
CA GLY A 20 15.22 1.69 -7.55
C GLY A 20 16.11 2.92 -7.45
N LYS A 21 17.44 2.76 -7.54
CA LYS A 21 18.40 3.88 -7.65
C LYS A 21 18.58 4.39 -9.09
N LEU A 22 18.17 3.59 -10.08
CA LEU A 22 18.34 3.88 -11.50
C LEU A 22 17.02 4.36 -12.14
N THR A 23 15.88 3.85 -11.66
CA THR A 23 14.57 4.24 -12.15
C THR A 23 13.53 4.21 -11.04
N GLU A 24 12.73 5.27 -10.95
CA GLU A 24 11.58 5.35 -10.06
C GLU A 24 10.50 4.33 -10.42
N SER A 25 10.48 3.81 -11.66
CA SER A 25 9.51 2.80 -12.07
C SER A 25 9.62 1.50 -11.25
N ALA A 26 10.82 1.18 -10.73
CA ALA A 26 11.07 0.00 -9.92
C ALA A 26 10.51 0.11 -8.48
N VAL A 27 10.18 1.31 -8.01
CA VAL A 27 9.66 1.55 -6.65
C VAL A 27 8.28 2.21 -6.62
N PHE A 28 7.94 3.03 -7.63
CA PHE A 28 6.67 3.77 -7.73
C PHE A 28 5.87 3.48 -9.01
N GLY A 29 6.49 2.87 -10.02
CA GLY A 29 5.86 2.64 -11.33
C GLY A 29 5.50 1.19 -11.61
N GLY A 30 5.32 0.85 -12.89
CA GLY A 30 4.81 -0.46 -13.30
C GLY A 30 5.70 -1.66 -12.95
N LEU A 31 7.00 -1.44 -12.73
CA LEU A 31 7.93 -2.49 -12.29
C LEU A 31 7.85 -2.76 -10.77
N SER A 32 7.24 -1.86 -10.01
CA SER A 32 7.02 -2.04 -8.58
C SER A 32 5.88 -3.03 -8.29
N GLY A 33 5.65 -3.31 -7.00
CA GLY A 33 4.46 -4.03 -6.52
C GLY A 33 3.19 -3.19 -6.42
N LEU A 34 3.24 -1.89 -6.76
CA LEU A 34 2.13 -0.95 -6.61
C LEU A 34 1.10 -1.12 -7.73
N ARG A 35 -0.18 -1.28 -7.39
CA ARG A 35 -1.28 -1.44 -8.33
C ARG A 35 -2.43 -0.52 -7.94
N TYR A 36 -3.07 0.08 -8.93
CA TYR A 36 -4.36 0.75 -8.77
C TYR A 36 -5.41 -0.06 -9.52
N GLY A 37 -6.54 -0.29 -8.89
CA GLY A 37 -7.65 -0.98 -9.55
C GLY A 37 -8.78 -1.33 -8.60
N GLU A 38 -9.75 -2.06 -9.13
CA GLU A 38 -10.92 -2.49 -8.39
C GLU A 38 -10.63 -3.77 -7.60
N ILE A 39 -11.01 -3.77 -6.33
CA ILE A 39 -10.94 -4.93 -5.43
C ILE A 39 -12.32 -5.24 -4.84
N ALA A 40 -12.51 -6.48 -4.40
CA ALA A 40 -13.69 -6.84 -3.61
C ALA A 40 -13.74 -6.01 -2.33
N GLU A 41 -14.92 -5.47 -2.02
CA GLU A 41 -15.11 -4.71 -0.80
C GLU A 41 -15.17 -5.65 0.41
N PRO A 42 -14.37 -5.42 1.46
CA PRO A 42 -14.35 -6.33 2.60
C PRO A 42 -15.66 -6.24 3.41
N PRO A 43 -16.09 -7.35 4.02
CA PRO A 43 -17.15 -7.31 5.01
C PRO A 43 -16.71 -6.49 6.22
N LEU A 44 -17.68 -5.96 6.98
CA LEU A 44 -17.38 -5.30 8.25
C LEU A 44 -16.82 -6.32 9.25
N PRO A 45 -15.71 -6.03 9.94
CA PRO A 45 -15.11 -6.97 10.90
C PRO A 45 -16.02 -7.31 12.10
N ALA A 46 -16.83 -6.34 12.55
CA ALA A 46 -17.77 -6.50 13.66
C ALA A 46 -18.95 -5.51 13.52
N ALA A 47 -19.97 -5.67 14.37
CA ALA A 47 -21.23 -4.93 14.30
C ALA A 47 -21.12 -3.43 14.63
N ASP A 48 -20.06 -3.03 15.33
CA ASP A 48 -19.75 -1.66 15.74
C ASP A 48 -18.89 -0.89 14.71
N TRP A 49 -18.57 -1.52 13.58
CA TRP A 49 -17.82 -0.88 12.50
C TRP A 49 -18.76 -0.16 11.54
N VAL A 50 -18.28 0.95 11.00
CA VAL A 50 -18.96 1.71 9.94
C VAL A 50 -18.17 1.67 8.66
N ARG A 51 -18.85 1.84 7.53
CA ARG A 51 -18.22 1.92 6.22
C ARG A 51 -17.87 3.36 5.91
N LEU A 52 -16.75 3.53 5.21
CA LEU A 52 -16.20 4.84 4.86
C LEU A 52 -16.04 4.94 3.35
N GLU A 53 -16.61 5.98 2.77
CA GLU A 53 -16.26 6.43 1.42
C GLU A 53 -15.08 7.39 1.51
N ILE A 54 -13.93 6.96 0.97
CA ILE A 54 -12.68 7.73 1.00
C ILE A 54 -12.77 8.90 0.01
N LEU A 55 -12.60 10.12 0.51
CA LEU A 55 -12.63 11.36 -0.28
C LEU A 55 -11.22 11.83 -0.64
N LYS A 56 -10.27 11.70 0.30
CA LYS A 56 -8.85 12.03 0.11
C LYS A 56 -7.98 11.11 0.97
N ALA A 57 -6.74 10.91 0.54
CA ALA A 57 -5.70 10.25 1.33
C ALA A 57 -4.39 11.04 1.23
N GLY A 58 -3.68 11.16 2.35
CA GLY A 58 -2.31 11.66 2.42
C GLY A 58 -1.29 10.60 2.02
N ILE A 59 -0.09 11.07 1.68
CA ILE A 59 1.09 10.22 1.47
C ILE A 59 2.05 10.53 2.61
N CYS A 60 2.26 9.55 3.47
CA CYS A 60 3.16 9.65 4.60
C CYS A 60 4.58 9.20 4.21
N GLY A 61 5.57 9.58 5.02
CA GLY A 61 6.93 9.08 4.88
C GLY A 61 7.03 7.56 5.03
N SER A 62 6.14 6.93 5.80
CA SER A 62 6.09 5.46 5.94
C SER A 62 5.61 4.77 4.65
N ASP A 63 4.69 5.37 3.90
CA ASP A 63 4.27 4.85 2.60
C ASP A 63 5.45 4.86 1.63
N VAL A 64 6.17 5.98 1.55
CA VAL A 64 7.39 6.12 0.73
C VAL A 64 8.49 5.15 1.19
N GLY A 65 8.70 5.02 2.50
CA GLY A 65 9.67 4.07 3.07
C GLY A 65 9.35 2.62 2.71
N THR A 66 8.07 2.26 2.67
CA THR A 66 7.58 0.92 2.34
C THR A 66 7.80 0.62 0.85
N LEU A 67 7.40 1.53 -0.04
CA LEU A 67 7.58 1.37 -1.49
C LEU A 67 9.06 1.36 -1.91
N THR A 68 9.92 2.03 -1.16
CA THR A 68 11.37 2.07 -1.41
C THR A 68 12.16 0.98 -0.65
N PHE A 69 11.47 0.08 0.05
CA PHE A 69 12.07 -1.01 0.85
C PHE A 69 13.09 -0.53 1.88
N LYS A 70 12.85 0.66 2.46
CA LYS A 70 13.65 1.29 3.53
C LYS A 70 13.00 1.13 4.91
N THR A 71 11.77 0.65 4.98
CA THR A 71 11.13 0.28 6.25
C THR A 71 11.95 -0.81 6.95
N SER A 72 12.11 -0.67 8.27
CA SER A 72 12.82 -1.66 9.09
C SER A 72 12.16 -3.04 8.97
N PRO A 73 12.94 -4.14 8.81
CA PRO A 73 12.40 -5.50 8.90
C PRO A 73 11.68 -5.79 10.22
N ALA A 74 12.01 -5.06 11.29
CA ALA A 74 11.28 -5.17 12.56
C ALA A 74 9.80 -4.77 12.46
N MET A 75 9.41 -4.05 11.40
CA MET A 75 8.03 -3.69 11.10
C MET A 75 7.27 -4.76 10.32
N GLU A 76 7.96 -5.81 9.84
CA GLU A 76 7.36 -6.87 9.05
C GLU A 76 6.18 -7.57 9.76
N PRO A 77 6.23 -7.88 11.09
CA PRO A 77 5.10 -8.51 11.77
C PRO A 77 3.82 -7.66 11.80
N PHE A 78 3.95 -6.36 11.55
CA PHE A 78 2.83 -5.41 11.54
C PHE A 78 2.31 -5.12 10.12
N SER A 79 2.89 -5.76 9.10
CA SER A 79 2.52 -5.60 7.70
C SER A 79 1.93 -6.89 7.16
N SER A 80 0.82 -6.81 6.44
CA SER A 80 0.21 -7.95 5.74
C SER A 80 0.14 -7.63 4.25
N PHE A 81 0.80 -8.44 3.41
CA PHE A 81 0.81 -8.24 1.96
C PHE A 81 0.02 -9.35 1.24
N PRO A 82 -0.76 -9.02 0.20
CA PRO A 82 -0.95 -7.69 -0.39
C PRO A 82 -1.72 -6.74 0.54
N ALA A 83 -1.24 -5.50 0.64
CA ALA A 83 -1.82 -4.47 1.49
C ALA A 83 -2.58 -3.44 0.64
N VAL A 84 -3.70 -2.92 1.14
CA VAL A 84 -4.26 -1.65 0.67
C VAL A 84 -3.56 -0.53 1.43
N LEU A 85 -2.93 0.40 0.71
CA LEU A 85 -2.14 1.48 1.31
C LEU A 85 -3.02 2.69 1.71
N GLY A 86 -2.45 3.54 2.56
CA GLY A 86 -3.05 4.80 3.01
C GLY A 86 -3.66 4.71 4.40
N HIS A 87 -3.09 5.46 5.35
CA HIS A 87 -3.55 5.54 6.75
C HIS A 87 -3.92 6.97 7.18
N GLU A 88 -3.73 7.95 6.28
CA GLU A 88 -4.07 9.36 6.50
C GLU A 88 -5.27 9.73 5.63
N ILE A 89 -6.49 9.37 6.04
CA ILE A 89 -7.70 9.51 5.20
C ILE A 89 -8.64 10.62 5.66
N LEU A 90 -9.30 11.26 4.69
CA LEU A 90 -10.54 12.03 4.88
C LEU A 90 -11.67 11.25 4.20
N ALA A 91 -12.75 11.00 4.95
CA ALA A 91 -13.85 10.16 4.48
C ALA A 91 -15.20 10.63 5.03
N ARG A 92 -16.29 10.11 4.44
CA ARG A 92 -17.64 10.19 5.00
C ARG A 92 -18.16 8.79 5.32
N VAL A 93 -19.02 8.70 6.34
CA VAL A 93 -19.71 7.46 6.71
C VAL A 93 -20.80 7.14 5.69
N VAL A 94 -20.90 5.85 5.31
CA VAL A 94 -21.93 5.30 4.41
C VAL A 94 -22.54 4.01 4.96
#